data_AF-A0A2D4NBZ3-F1
#
_entry.id   AF-A0A2D4NBZ3-F1
#
_cell.length_a   1.000
_cell.length_b   1.000
_cell.length_c   1.000
_cell.angle_alpha   90.00
_cell.angle_beta   90.00
_cell.angle_gamma   90.00
#
_symmetry.space_group_name_H-M   'P 1'
#
loop_
_entity.id
_entity.type
_entity.pdbx_description
1 polymer ?
#
loop_
_entity_poly.entity_id
_entity_poly.type
_entity_poly.pdbx_seq_one_letter_code
_entity_poly.pdbx_strand_id
1 'polypeptide(L)'
;MLETDKAAHYLRFQNIVEEKGEDLPDIVGEGIGKQEMEMEIDESFKIYTNYVRRYNLPREVHVRFMKKSLRDEILNKARDKRLEYKGKLLVVLKQIPRRVRELRKQYHFLMTV
;
A
#
# COMPACT_ATOMS: atom_id res chain seq x y z
N MET A 1 -0.79 1.69 21.96
CA MET A 1 -0.76 0.39 21.28
C MET A 1 -1.82 0.25 20.20
N LEU A 2 -3.04 0.76 20.41
CA LEU A 2 -4.17 0.62 19.47
C LEU A 2 -3.92 1.14 18.04
N GLU A 3 -3.24 2.28 17.88
CA GLU A 3 -2.97 2.86 16.55
C GLU A 3 -2.03 1.97 15.71
N THR A 4 -1.02 1.38 16.36
CA THR A 4 -0.06 0.48 15.71
C THR A 4 -0.71 -0.82 15.27
N ASP A 5 -1.61 -1.35 16.09
CA ASP A 5 -2.37 -2.55 15.75
C ASP A 5 -3.30 -2.30 14.57
N LYS A 6 -4.03 -1.17 14.56
CA LYS A 6 -4.85 -0.77 13.41
C LYS A 6 -3.99 -0.68 12.15
N ALA A 7 -2.84 0.01 12.21
CA ALA A 7 -1.93 0.14 11.07
C ALA A 7 -1.36 -1.20 10.59
N ALA A 8 -1.29 -2.22 11.45
CA ALA A 8 -0.76 -3.54 11.08
C ALA A 8 -1.64 -4.31 10.08
N HIS A 9 -2.88 -3.88 9.87
CA HIS A 9 -3.78 -4.46 8.87
C HIS A 9 -3.68 -3.78 7.50
N TYR A 10 -2.95 -2.66 7.40
CA TYR A 10 -2.92 -1.84 6.20
C TYR A 10 -1.67 -2.05 5.35
N LEU A 11 -1.85 -2.10 4.04
CA LEU A 11 -0.80 -1.86 3.05
C LEU A 11 -1.11 -0.61 2.23
N ARG A 12 -0.02 -0.01 1.73
CA ARG A 12 -0.05 1.14 0.84
C ARG A 12 0.53 0.72 -0.49
N PHE A 13 -0.23 0.97 -1.54
CA PHE A 13 0.17 0.68 -2.91
C PHE A 13 0.39 1.99 -3.65
N GLN A 14 1.57 2.13 -4.22
CA GLN A 14 1.97 3.29 -5.01
C GLN A 14 2.16 2.90 -6.47
N ASN A 15 2.08 3.91 -7.34
CA ASN A 15 2.25 3.78 -8.78
C ASN A 15 1.19 2.90 -9.48
N ILE A 16 0.00 2.82 -8.90
CA ILE A 16 -1.16 2.21 -9.55
C ILE A 16 -1.61 3.13 -10.69
N VAL A 17 -1.75 2.58 -11.90
CA VAL A 17 -2.34 3.29 -13.04
C VAL A 17 -3.82 3.51 -12.75
N GLU A 18 -4.27 4.76 -12.88
CA GLU A 18 -5.67 5.11 -12.60
C GLU A 18 -6.45 5.20 -13.90
N GLU A 19 -7.48 4.36 -14.05
CA GLU A 19 -8.52 4.58 -15.06
C GLU A 19 -9.86 4.90 -14.41
N LYS A 20 -10.73 5.54 -15.19
CA LYS A 20 -12.03 6.00 -14.72
C LYS A 20 -12.98 4.80 -14.67
N GLY A 21 -13.52 4.51 -13.49
CA GLY A 21 -14.52 3.45 -13.30
C GLY A 21 -13.94 2.12 -12.81
N GLU A 22 -12.64 2.03 -12.55
CA GLU A 22 -12.04 0.83 -11.96
C GLU A 22 -12.30 0.72 -10.46
N ASP A 23 -12.58 -0.51 -10.02
CA ASP A 23 -12.71 -0.84 -8.61
C ASP A 23 -11.35 -1.12 -7.98
N LEU A 24 -11.19 -0.70 -6.72
CA LEU A 24 -9.92 -0.79 -5.99
C LEU A 24 -9.51 -2.23 -5.62
N PRO A 25 -10.42 -3.11 -5.16
CA PRO A 25 -10.11 -4.51 -4.88
C PRO A 25 -9.58 -5.23 -6.11
N ASP A 26 -10.21 -5.03 -7.27
CA ASP A 26 -9.80 -5.65 -8.54
C ASP A 26 -8.37 -5.27 -8.92
N ILE A 27 -8.05 -3.97 -8.91
CA ILE A 27 -6.71 -3.47 -9.25
C ILE A 27 -5.64 -4.10 -8.36
N VAL A 28 -5.92 -4.21 -7.06
CA VAL A 28 -4.98 -4.75 -6.08
C VAL A 28 -4.85 -6.27 -6.23
N GLY A 29 -5.96 -6.97 -6.46
CA GLY A 29 -5.99 -8.39 -6.74
C GLY A 29 -5.20 -8.75 -8.01
N GLU A 30 -5.40 -8.00 -9.09
CA GLU A 30 -4.66 -8.15 -10.35
C GLU A 30 -3.16 -7.89 -10.17
N GLY A 31 -2.79 -6.77 -9.53
CA GLY A 31 -1.38 -6.41 -9.32
C GLY A 31 -0.60 -7.40 -8.44
N ILE A 32 -1.29 -8.13 -7.56
CA ILE A 32 -0.70 -9.16 -6.69
C ILE A 32 -0.80 -10.56 -7.35
N GLY A 33 -1.68 -10.74 -8.33
CA GLY A 33 -2.00 -12.02 -8.96
C GLY A 33 -2.82 -12.94 -8.06
N LYS A 34 -3.76 -12.39 -7.28
CA LYS A 34 -4.75 -13.12 -6.48
C LYS A 34 -6.14 -12.52 -6.74
N GLN A 35 -6.92 -13.15 -7.63
CA GLN A 35 -8.28 -12.72 -7.96
C GLN A 35 -9.27 -12.86 -6.78
N GLU A 36 -9.01 -13.76 -5.82
CA GLU A 36 -9.89 -14.00 -4.66
C GLU A 36 -9.74 -12.97 -3.52
N MET A 37 -8.97 -11.89 -3.72
CA MET A 37 -8.68 -10.92 -2.65
C MET A 37 -9.89 -10.05 -2.27
N GLU A 38 -10.92 -9.95 -3.10
CA GLU A 38 -12.14 -9.18 -2.79
C GLU A 38 -12.76 -9.60 -1.45
N MET A 39 -12.79 -10.91 -1.17
CA MET A 39 -13.39 -11.44 0.07
C MET A 39 -12.55 -11.19 1.33
N GLU A 40 -11.27 -10.84 1.17
CA GLU A 40 -10.33 -10.65 2.29
C GLU A 40 -9.97 -9.17 2.53
N ILE A 41 -10.47 -8.27 1.69
CA ILE A 41 -10.36 -6.82 1.83
C ILE A 41 -11.53 -6.30 2.67
N ASP A 42 -11.21 -5.61 3.75
CA ASP A 42 -12.20 -4.96 4.63
C ASP A 42 -12.56 -3.57 4.07
N GLU A 43 -11.55 -2.76 3.83
CA GLU A 43 -11.70 -1.37 3.39
C GLU A 43 -10.61 -1.03 2.36
N SER A 44 -10.96 -0.30 1.31
CA SER A 44 -9.99 0.25 0.37
C SER A 44 -10.33 1.69 0.01
N PHE A 45 -9.31 2.55 -0.07
CA PHE A 45 -9.51 3.96 -0.44
C PHE A 45 -8.30 4.58 -1.12
N LYS A 46 -8.56 5.58 -1.96
CA LYS A 46 -7.54 6.41 -2.62
C LYS A 46 -7.20 7.60 -1.72
N ILE A 47 -5.91 7.88 -1.54
CA ILE A 47 -5.47 9.07 -0.82
C ILE A 47 -5.37 10.25 -1.77
N TYR A 48 -6.17 11.28 -1.46
CA TYR A 48 -6.11 12.57 -2.11
C TYR A 48 -5.21 13.51 -1.29
N THR A 49 -4.05 13.84 -1.84
CA THR A 49 -3.21 14.91 -1.30
C THR A 49 -3.11 16.05 -2.29
N ASN A 50 -2.96 17.28 -1.79
CA ASN A 50 -2.69 18.45 -2.63
C ASN A 50 -1.42 18.28 -3.46
N TYR A 51 -0.45 17.54 -2.95
CA TYR A 51 0.77 17.20 -3.68
C TYR A 51 0.44 16.41 -4.96
N VAL A 52 -0.31 15.32 -4.83
CA VAL A 52 -0.73 14.51 -5.98
C VAL A 52 -1.48 15.35 -7.02
N ARG A 53 -2.42 16.18 -6.56
CA ARG A 53 -3.19 17.09 -7.44
C ARG A 53 -2.30 18.09 -8.18
N ARG A 54 -1.30 18.66 -7.51
CA ARG A 54 -0.42 19.71 -8.08
C ARG A 54 0.56 19.15 -9.11
N TYR A 55 1.06 17.94 -8.89
CA TYR A 55 2.09 17.31 -9.72
C TYR A 55 1.56 16.24 -10.67
N ASN A 56 0.23 16.05 -10.74
CA ASN A 56 -0.42 15.05 -11.58
C ASN A 56 0.19 13.63 -11.41
N LEU A 57 0.41 13.24 -10.16
CA LEU A 57 0.98 11.94 -9.81
C LEU A 57 -0.14 10.89 -9.64
N PRO A 58 0.16 9.59 -9.76
CA PRO A 58 -0.78 8.55 -9.36
C PRO A 58 -1.10 8.65 -7.86
N ARG A 59 -2.37 8.52 -7.47
CA ARG A 59 -2.76 8.49 -6.05
C ARG A 59 -2.33 7.17 -5.42
N GLU A 60 -2.03 7.25 -4.14
CA GLU A 60 -1.72 6.07 -3.35
C GLU A 60 -3.01 5.39 -2.91
N VAL A 61 -3.06 4.06 -3.00
CA VAL A 61 -4.21 3.26 -2.56
C VAL A 61 -3.86 2.62 -1.23
N HIS A 62 -4.75 2.79 -0.26
CA HIS A 62 -4.65 2.18 1.05
C HIS A 62 -5.66 1.06 1.13
N VAL A 63 -5.20 -0.13 1.48
CA VAL A 63 -6.05 -1.32 1.62
C VAL A 63 -5.88 -1.89 3.01
N ARG A 64 -7.01 -2.13 3.66
CA ARG A 64 -7.12 -2.82 4.93
C ARG A 64 -7.51 -4.27 4.68
N PHE A 65 -6.73 -5.19 5.22
CA PHE A 65 -7.00 -6.61 5.15
C PHE A 65 -7.64 -7.12 6.44
N MET A 66 -8.61 -8.03 6.28
CA MET A 66 -9.25 -8.71 7.41
C MET A 66 -8.22 -9.51 8.22
N LYS A 67 -7.35 -10.25 7.53
CA LYS A 67 -6.32 -11.09 8.14
C LYS A 67 -4.93 -10.45 8.05
N LYS A 68 -4.23 -10.41 9.18
CA LYS A 68 -2.84 -9.94 9.25
C LYS A 68 -1.86 -10.86 8.52
N SER A 69 -2.13 -12.17 8.49
CA SER A 69 -1.31 -13.18 7.79
C SER A 69 -1.23 -12.90 6.29
N LEU A 70 -2.37 -12.64 5.65
CA LEU A 70 -2.44 -12.31 4.23
C LEU A 70 -1.62 -11.05 3.91
N ARG A 71 -1.73 -10.02 4.76
CA ARG A 71 -0.95 -8.79 4.62
C ARG A 71 0.56 -9.07 4.62
N ASP A 72 1.02 -9.93 5.53
CA ASP A 72 2.43 -10.32 5.63
C ASP A 72 2.88 -11.17 4.42
N GLU A 73 2.04 -12.09 3.93
CA GLU A 73 2.30 -12.84 2.70
C GLU A 73 2.49 -11.94 1.48
N ILE A 74 1.58 -10.98 1.27
CA ILE A 74 1.66 -10.03 0.15
C ILE A 74 2.94 -9.21 0.24
N LEU A 75 3.28 -8.76 1.45
CA LEU A 75 4.47 -7.95 1.65
C LEU A 75 5.76 -8.75 1.38
N ASN A 76 5.81 -10.02 1.80
CA ASN A 76 6.94 -10.89 1.50
C ASN A 76 7.03 -11.17 0.00
N LYS A 77 5.91 -11.47 -0.66
CA LYS A 77 5.83 -11.65 -2.11
C LYS A 77 6.32 -10.41 -2.88
N ALA A 78 5.95 -9.21 -2.41
CA ALA A 78 6.38 -7.95 -3.00
C ALA A 78 7.87 -7.63 -2.76
N ARG A 79 8.50 -8.23 -1.74
CA ARG A 79 9.95 -8.15 -1.52
C ARG A 79 10.70 -9.09 -2.46
N ASP A 80 10.18 -10.30 -2.64
CA ASP A 80 10.85 -11.34 -3.43
C ASP A 80 10.67 -11.10 -4.93
N LYS A 81 9.47 -10.68 -5.35
CA LYS A 81 9.11 -10.42 -6.73
C LYS A 81 8.67 -8.98 -6.92
N ARG A 82 9.18 -8.36 -7.98
CA ARG A 82 8.66 -7.09 -8.48
C ARG A 82 7.23 -7.29 -8.95
N LEU A 83 6.28 -6.65 -8.27
CA LEU A 83 4.88 -6.63 -8.67
C LEU A 83 4.71 -5.61 -9.80
N GLU A 84 4.02 -6.01 -10.85
CA GLU A 84 3.76 -5.16 -12.01
C GLU A 84 2.26 -5.12 -12.26
N TYR A 85 1.76 -3.93 -12.56
CA TYR A 85 0.38 -3.70 -12.94
C TYR A 85 0.37 -2.81 -14.17
N LYS A 86 -0.31 -3.28 -15.24
CA LYS A 86 -0.39 -2.58 -16.53
C LYS A 86 0.98 -2.09 -17.05
N GLY A 87 2.01 -2.91 -16.89
CA GLY A 87 3.39 -2.62 -17.33
C GLY A 87 4.16 -1.61 -16.46
N LYS A 88 3.62 -1.20 -15.30
CA LYS A 88 4.33 -0.38 -14.32
C LYS A 88 4.63 -1.15 -13.05
N LEU A 89 5.81 -0.92 -12.49
CA LEU A 89 6.21 -1.49 -11.21
C LEU A 89 5.38 -0.88 -10.07
N LEU A 90 4.71 -1.74 -9.32
CA LEU A 90 4.01 -1.38 -8.10
C LEU A 90 5.00 -1.34 -6.93
N VAL A 91 4.82 -0.34 -6.07
CA VAL A 91 5.55 -0.27 -4.80
C VAL A 91 4.57 -0.52 -3.67
N VAL A 92 4.86 -1.55 -2.86
CA VAL A 92 4.04 -1.96 -1.72
C VAL A 92 4.76 -1.60 -0.43
N LEU A 93 4.11 -0.81 0.43
CA LEU A 93 4.67 -0.33 1.68
C LEU A 93 3.77 -0.66 2.87
N LYS A 94 4.37 -0.81 4.05
CA LYS A 94 3.63 -0.90 5.31
C LYS A 94 3.00 0.46 5.65
N GLN A 95 1.80 0.44 6.22
CA GLN A 95 1.28 1.60 6.93
C GLN A 95 2.04 1.78 8.24
N ILE A 96 2.59 2.98 8.46
CA ILE A 96 3.36 3.30 9.67
C ILE A 96 2.69 4.51 10.33
N PRO A 97 2.30 4.41 11.63
CA PRO A 97 1.77 5.53 12.38
C PRO A 97 2.71 6.74 12.37
N ARG A 98 2.14 7.94 12.38
CA ARG A 98 2.91 9.19 12.28
C ARG A 98 3.95 9.31 13.40
N ARG A 99 3.59 8.94 14.64
CA ARG A 99 4.50 8.97 15.79
C ARG A 99 5.76 8.11 15.56
N VAL A 100 5.58 6.90 15.02
CA VAL A 100 6.69 6.00 14.71
C VAL A 100 7.55 6.56 13.59
N ARG A 101 6.92 7.16 12.56
CA ARG A 101 7.63 7.81 11.45
C ARG A 101 8.47 8.99 11.92
N GLU A 102 7.98 9.84 12.82
CA GLU A 102 8.75 10.95 13.38
C GLU A 102 9.94 10.46 14.21
N LEU A 103 9.75 9.44 15.05
CA LEU A 103 10.86 8.84 15.80
C LEU A 103 11.95 8.31 14.87
N ARG A 104 11.58 7.64 13.76
CA ARG A 104 12.55 7.12 12.78
C ARG A 104 13.36 8.22 12.08
N LYS A 105 12.81 9.43 11.91
CA LYS A 105 13.57 10.55 11.33
C LYS A 105 14.78 10.93 12.18
N GLN A 106 14.68 10.80 13.51
CA GLN A 106 15.79 11.09 14.42
C GLN A 106 16.98 10.17 14.18
N TYR A 107 16.72 8.94 13.71
CA TYR A 107 17.73 7.94 13.40
C TYR A 107 18.10 7.91 11.91
N HIS A 108 17.72 8.92 11.13
CA HIS A 108 18.02 8.96 9.69
C HIS A 108 19.54 8.96 9.41
N PHE A 109 20.35 9.47 10.35
CA PHE A 109 21.82 9.43 10.27
C PHE A 109 22.41 8.02 10.20
N LEU A 110 21.66 6.97 10.58
CA LEU A 110 22.08 5.57 10.46
C LEU A 110 21.82 4.98 9.08
N MET A 111 21.00 5.64 8.24
CA MET A 111 20.65 5.19 6.89
C MET A 111 21.71 5.61 5.87
N THR A 112 23.00 5.66 6.25
CA THR A 112 24.11 6.00 5.35
C THR A 112 24.02 5.14 4.09
N VAL A 113 23.64 5.77 2.99
CA VAL A 113 23.73 5.27 1.62
C VAL A 113 24.93 5.94 0.98
#